data_AF-A0A950ZT55-F1
#
_entry.id   AF-A0A950ZT55-F1
#
_cell.length_a   1.000
_cell.length_b   1.000
_cell.length_c   1.000
_cell.angle_alpha   90.00
_cell.angle_beta   90.00
_cell.angle_gamma   90.00
#
_symmetry.space_group_name_H-M   'P 1'
#
loop_
_entity.id
_entity.type
_entity.pdbx_description
1 polymer ?
#
loop_
_entity_poly.entity_id
_entity_poly.type
_entity_poly.pdbx_seq_one_letter_code
_entity_poly.pdbx_strand_id
1 'polypeptide(L)'
;MYLREIGTVHLLTWEGEKRLARAMEAGTYLQDVIRPVVAGFGTATVRGMYIGCYRRLRDVYRFLVADARRENPQVDGWEAACRVAARADVDPEHIRVVAEVLEVPFEQAEHSLVEASILCHILPPEVLRWCAARETDGELPDVDAFEAQCLDRADPDVLEDALNDIEYESNKARRDLIEANLRLVVSVAKKYVGRGM
;
A
#
# COMPACT_ATOMS: atom_id res chain seq x y z
N MET A 1 26.61 -25.43 -19.13
CA MET A 1 26.79 -23.98 -19.35
C MET A 1 25.95 -23.10 -18.41
N TYR A 2 25.13 -23.65 -17.50
CA TYR A 2 24.30 -22.90 -16.52
C TYR A 2 24.92 -22.74 -15.11
N LEU A 3 26.13 -23.27 -14.89
CA LEU A 3 26.76 -23.31 -13.56
C LEU A 3 27.88 -22.28 -13.37
N ARG A 4 28.23 -21.51 -14.42
CA ARG A 4 29.32 -20.52 -14.38
C ARG A 4 28.87 -19.10 -13.98
N GLU A 5 27.57 -18.83 -13.91
CA GLU A 5 27.03 -17.51 -13.55
C GLU A 5 26.51 -17.42 -12.10
N ILE A 6 26.64 -18.49 -11.30
CA ILE A 6 26.02 -18.60 -9.96
C ILE A 6 26.99 -18.15 -8.82
N GLY A 7 28.14 -17.58 -9.18
CA GLY A 7 29.07 -16.95 -8.23
C GLY A 7 28.64 -15.55 -7.75
N THR A 8 27.60 -14.97 -8.33
CA THR A 8 27.17 -13.59 -8.09
C THR A 8 25.64 -13.50 -7.96
N VAL A 9 25.01 -14.41 -7.21
CA VAL A 9 23.59 -14.26 -6.87
C VAL A 9 23.49 -13.11 -5.88
N HIS A 10 23.17 -11.91 -6.37
CA HIS A 10 22.80 -10.80 -5.50
C HIS A 10 21.50 -11.18 -4.80
N LEU A 11 21.59 -11.41 -3.49
CA LEU A 11 20.42 -11.42 -2.61
C LEU A 11 19.68 -10.10 -2.81
N LEU A 12 18.34 -10.14 -2.73
CA LEU A 12 17.57 -8.91 -2.74
C LEU A 12 18.09 -8.00 -1.62
N THR A 13 18.31 -6.73 -1.94
CA THR A 13 18.59 -5.75 -0.88
C THR A 13 17.34 -5.64 -0.02
N TRP A 14 17.52 -5.28 1.25
CA TRP A 14 16.40 -5.00 2.15
C TRP A 14 15.39 -3.99 1.57
N GLU A 15 15.87 -2.96 0.87
CA GLU A 15 15.02 -2.01 0.13
C GLU A 15 14.28 -2.66 -1.04
N GLY A 16 14.93 -3.61 -1.72
CA GLY A 16 14.33 -4.41 -2.79
C GLY A 16 13.19 -5.27 -2.27
N GLU A 17 13.40 -6.02 -1.18
CA GLU A 17 12.36 -6.84 -0.55
C GLU A 17 11.15 -6.01 -0.12
N LYS A 18 11.39 -4.84 0.47
CA LYS A 18 10.33 -3.93 0.92
C LYS A 18 9.48 -3.39 -0.21
N ARG A 19 10.10 -3.01 -1.33
CA ARG A 19 9.37 -2.58 -2.52
C ARG A 19 8.53 -3.70 -3.12
N LEU A 20 9.06 -4.93 -3.18
CA LEU A 20 8.30 -6.09 -3.67
C LEU A 20 7.11 -6.39 -2.76
N ALA A 21 7.30 -6.35 -1.44
CA ALA A 21 6.24 -6.56 -0.47
C ALA A 21 5.09 -5.54 -0.65
N ARG A 22 5.41 -4.25 -0.74
CA ARG A 22 4.41 -3.19 -0.95
C ARG A 22 3.62 -3.34 -2.25
N ALA A 23 4.31 -3.64 -3.35
CA ALA A 23 3.65 -3.88 -4.63
C ALA A 23 2.68 -5.07 -4.53
N MET A 24 3.10 -6.15 -3.86
CA MET A 24 2.24 -7.29 -3.60
C MET A 24 1.05 -6.95 -2.71
N GLU A 25 1.25 -6.21 -1.62
CA GLU A 25 0.20 -5.76 -0.69
C GLU A 25 -0.85 -4.91 -1.40
N ALA A 26 -0.44 -3.92 -2.20
CA ALA A 26 -1.35 -3.06 -2.95
C ALA A 26 -2.24 -3.88 -3.92
N GLY A 27 -1.63 -4.76 -4.72
CA GLY A 27 -2.41 -5.60 -5.64
C GLY A 27 -3.29 -6.64 -4.92
N THR A 28 -2.82 -7.22 -3.82
CA THR A 28 -3.61 -8.15 -3.00
C THR A 28 -4.81 -7.44 -2.36
N TYR A 29 -4.59 -6.22 -1.85
CA TYR A 29 -5.65 -5.41 -1.28
C TYR A 29 -6.72 -5.04 -2.31
N LEU A 30 -6.33 -4.66 -3.53
CA LEU A 30 -7.28 -4.44 -4.61
C LEU A 30 -8.10 -5.70 -4.94
N GLN A 31 -7.45 -6.86 -5.02
CA GLN A 31 -8.11 -8.12 -5.41
C GLN A 31 -8.98 -8.73 -4.32
N ASP A 32 -8.53 -8.69 -3.07
CA ASP A 32 -9.16 -9.44 -1.97
C ASP A 32 -10.05 -8.56 -1.09
N VAL A 33 -9.83 -7.23 -1.06
CA VAL A 33 -10.60 -6.30 -0.24
C VAL A 33 -11.52 -5.42 -1.08
N ILE A 34 -10.98 -4.74 -2.10
CA ILE A 34 -11.76 -3.74 -2.84
C ILE A 34 -12.66 -4.39 -3.90
N ARG A 35 -12.11 -5.24 -4.76
CA ARG A 35 -12.83 -5.87 -5.88
C ARG A 35 -14.08 -6.64 -5.42
N PRO A 36 -14.08 -7.45 -4.34
CA PRO A 36 -15.27 -8.16 -3.89
C PRO A 36 -16.35 -7.21 -3.36
N VAL A 37 -15.95 -6.14 -2.65
CA VAL A 37 -16.89 -5.13 -2.14
C VAL A 37 -17.58 -4.42 -3.30
N VAL A 38 -16.84 -4.02 -4.32
CA VAL A 38 -17.41 -3.33 -5.50
C VAL A 38 -18.27 -4.29 -6.33
N ALA A 39 -17.82 -5.54 -6.50
CA ALA A 39 -18.57 -6.57 -7.22
C ALA A 39 -19.90 -6.93 -6.51
N GLY A 40 -20.00 -6.74 -5.21
CA GLY A 40 -21.25 -6.88 -4.45
C GLY A 40 -22.36 -5.93 -4.92
N PHE A 41 -22.02 -4.84 -5.61
CA PHE A 41 -22.97 -3.87 -6.16
C PHE A 41 -23.11 -3.96 -7.69
N GLY A 42 -22.50 -4.95 -8.36
CA GLY A 42 -22.55 -5.13 -9.82
C GLY A 42 -21.20 -5.50 -10.43
N THR A 43 -20.88 -5.00 -11.62
CA THR A 43 -19.54 -5.19 -12.21
C THR A 43 -18.52 -4.32 -11.47
N ALA A 44 -17.37 -4.89 -11.11
CA ALA A 44 -16.27 -4.13 -10.54
C ALA A 44 -15.65 -3.20 -11.61
N THR A 45 -16.10 -1.94 -11.64
CA THR A 45 -15.59 -0.90 -12.53
C THR A 45 -14.40 -0.19 -11.90
N VAL A 46 -13.49 0.36 -12.72
CA VAL A 46 -12.36 1.20 -12.26
C VAL A 46 -12.84 2.29 -11.31
N ARG A 47 -13.91 3.00 -11.69
CA ARG A 47 -14.53 4.03 -10.84
C ARG A 47 -15.01 3.47 -9.51
N GLY A 48 -15.69 2.33 -9.51
CA GLY A 48 -16.13 1.65 -8.29
C GLY A 48 -14.96 1.26 -7.38
N MET A 49 -13.84 0.80 -7.96
CA MET A 49 -12.61 0.51 -7.22
C MET A 49 -12.09 1.76 -6.50
N TYR A 50 -12.00 2.91 -7.19
CA TYR A 50 -11.58 4.17 -6.59
C TYR A 50 -12.53 4.65 -5.47
N ILE A 51 -13.84 4.53 -5.68
CA ILE A 51 -14.84 4.83 -4.63
C ILE A 51 -14.65 3.91 -3.42
N GLY A 52 -14.40 2.62 -3.65
CA GLY A 52 -14.10 1.65 -2.59
C GLY A 52 -12.86 2.01 -1.80
N CYS A 53 -11.75 2.31 -2.49
CA CYS A 53 -10.50 2.77 -1.87
C CYS A 53 -10.72 4.06 -1.09
N TYR A 54 -11.45 5.03 -1.65
CA TYR A 54 -11.72 6.29 -0.99
C TYR A 54 -12.53 6.10 0.30
N ARG A 55 -13.60 5.29 0.28
CA ARG A 55 -14.39 4.98 1.49
C ARG A 55 -13.51 4.47 2.62
N ARG A 56 -12.63 3.50 2.31
CA ARG A 56 -11.68 2.97 3.29
C ARG A 56 -10.67 4.02 3.75
N LEU A 57 -10.18 4.85 2.84
CA LEU A 57 -9.26 5.95 3.20
C LEU A 57 -9.92 6.88 4.20
N ARG A 58 -11.20 7.24 4.03
CA ARG A 58 -11.92 8.10 4.98
C ARG A 58 -11.94 7.51 6.39
N ASP A 59 -12.13 6.20 6.51
CA ASP A 59 -12.20 5.51 7.80
C ASP A 59 -10.85 5.53 8.55
N VAL A 60 -9.74 5.54 7.80
CA VAL A 60 -8.38 5.49 8.35
C VAL A 60 -7.64 6.83 8.32
N TYR A 61 -8.17 7.87 7.67
CA TYR A 61 -7.46 9.12 7.41
C TYR A 61 -7.02 9.83 8.69
N ARG A 62 -7.87 9.81 9.73
CA ARG A 62 -7.55 10.38 11.04
C ARG A 62 -6.33 9.75 11.70
N PHE A 63 -6.06 8.46 11.45
CA PHE A 63 -4.89 7.76 11.98
C PHE A 63 -3.62 8.23 11.29
N LEU A 64 -3.66 8.34 9.97
CA LEU A 64 -2.59 8.89 9.14
C LEU A 64 -2.21 10.30 9.59
N VAL A 65 -3.21 11.15 9.83
CA VAL A 65 -3.00 12.53 10.26
C VAL A 65 -2.48 12.60 11.70
N ALA A 66 -3.04 11.79 12.62
CA ALA A 66 -2.57 11.74 14.01
C ALA A 66 -1.11 11.29 14.13
N ASP A 67 -0.70 10.28 13.36
CA ASP A 67 0.69 9.81 13.30
C ASP A 67 1.65 10.93 12.85
N ALA A 68 1.28 11.67 11.81
CA ALA A 68 2.11 12.75 11.29
C ALA A 68 2.14 13.97 12.23
N ARG A 69 0.99 14.35 12.80
CA ARG A 69 0.85 15.53 13.68
C ARG A 69 1.52 15.37 15.05
N ARG A 70 1.88 14.13 15.44
CA ARG A 70 2.71 13.85 16.63
C ARG A 70 4.01 14.64 16.64
N GLU A 71 4.72 14.66 15.52
CA GLU A 71 6.03 15.30 15.37
C GLU A 71 5.90 16.76 14.95
N ASN A 72 4.94 17.05 14.06
CA ASN A 72 4.68 18.38 13.56
C ASN A 72 3.16 18.64 13.53
N PRO A 73 2.61 19.36 14.53
CA PRO A 73 1.18 19.64 14.60
C PRO A 73 0.59 20.39 13.39
N GLN A 74 1.43 21.04 12.59
CA GLN A 74 1.03 21.81 11.39
C GLN A 74 1.24 21.04 10.08
N VAL A 75 1.61 19.75 10.15
CA VAL A 75 1.77 18.93 8.94
C VAL A 75 0.45 18.82 8.19
N ASP A 76 0.52 19.02 6.88
CA ASP A 76 -0.64 18.86 6.01
C ASP A 76 -0.92 17.38 5.72
N GLY A 77 -2.13 17.08 5.25
CA GLY A 77 -2.54 15.72 4.94
C GLY A 77 -1.76 15.05 3.81
N TRP A 78 -1.12 15.83 2.92
CA TRP A 78 -0.34 15.30 1.80
C TRP A 78 1.01 14.81 2.30
N GLU A 79 1.71 15.61 3.09
CA GLU A 79 2.95 15.22 3.74
C GLU A 79 2.70 14.03 4.69
N ALA A 80 1.58 14.02 5.41
CA ALA A 80 1.18 12.88 6.22
C ALA A 80 1.00 11.60 5.38
N ALA A 81 0.34 11.68 4.22
CA ALA A 81 0.19 10.57 3.29
C ALA A 81 1.53 10.09 2.71
N CYS A 82 2.42 11.01 2.32
CA CYS A 82 3.76 10.66 1.85
C CYS A 82 4.59 9.98 2.95
N ARG A 83 4.50 10.45 4.20
CA ARG A 83 5.21 9.84 5.34
C ARG A 83 4.74 8.42 5.59
N VAL A 84 3.43 8.18 5.64
CA VAL A 84 2.90 6.84 5.90
C VAL A 84 3.21 5.87 4.76
N ALA A 85 3.12 6.32 3.50
CA ALA A 85 3.46 5.51 2.32
C ALA A 85 4.96 5.20 2.22
N ALA A 86 5.82 6.11 2.70
CA ALA A 86 7.27 5.91 2.71
C ALA A 86 7.73 4.98 3.84
N ARG A 87 6.97 4.87 4.94
CA ARG A 87 7.33 4.02 6.08
C ARG A 87 7.20 2.54 5.73
N ALA A 88 8.26 1.80 5.98
CA ALA A 88 8.33 0.39 5.64
C ALA A 88 8.06 -0.54 6.82
N ASP A 89 8.06 0.02 8.03
CA ASP A 89 7.58 -0.59 9.26
C ASP A 89 7.02 0.58 10.09
N VAL A 90 5.86 0.40 10.72
CA VAL A 90 5.35 1.37 11.68
C VAL A 90 5.94 1.00 13.03
N ASP A 91 6.72 1.90 13.62
CA ASP A 91 7.31 1.67 14.95
C ASP A 91 6.17 1.40 15.97
N PRO A 92 6.22 0.30 16.74
CA PRO A 92 5.24 0.03 17.79
C PRO A 92 5.06 1.18 18.80
N GLU A 93 6.08 2.01 19.02
CA GLU A 93 5.95 3.22 19.83
C GLU A 93 5.05 4.27 19.15
N HIS A 94 5.16 4.44 17.83
CA HIS A 94 4.30 5.35 17.07
C HIS A 94 2.84 4.88 17.10
N ILE A 95 2.62 3.57 16.91
CA ILE A 95 1.26 2.99 16.98
C ILE A 95 0.65 3.25 18.37
N ARG A 96 1.41 3.06 19.45
CA ARG A 96 0.94 3.35 20.82
C ARG A 96 0.52 4.80 20.98
N VAL A 97 1.35 5.74 20.53
CA VAL A 97 1.01 7.18 20.63
C VAL A 97 -0.26 7.50 19.85
N VAL A 98 -0.42 6.97 18.63
CA VAL A 98 -1.65 7.17 17.84
C VAL A 98 -2.87 6.56 18.51
N ALA A 99 -2.73 5.35 19.08
CA ALA A 99 -3.79 4.68 19.81
C ALA A 99 -4.24 5.48 21.04
N GLU A 100 -3.30 6.05 21.79
CA GLU A 100 -3.58 6.92 22.94
C GLU A 100 -4.27 8.21 22.51
N VAL A 101 -3.76 8.89 21.48
CA VAL A 101 -4.32 10.16 20.99
C VAL A 101 -5.75 10.00 20.46
N LEU A 102 -6.03 8.88 19.78
CA LEU A 102 -7.36 8.61 19.21
C LEU A 102 -8.27 7.83 20.14
N GLU A 103 -7.81 7.48 21.35
CA GLU A 103 -8.54 6.69 22.35
C GLU A 103 -9.08 5.35 21.81
N VAL A 104 -8.24 4.61 21.07
CA VAL A 104 -8.58 3.33 20.43
C VAL A 104 -7.63 2.22 20.87
N PRO A 105 -8.01 0.93 20.75
CA PRO A 105 -7.10 -0.19 20.99
C PRO A 105 -5.86 -0.15 20.07
N PHE A 106 -4.72 -0.62 20.59
CA PHE A 106 -3.46 -0.69 19.83
C PHE A 106 -3.63 -1.44 18.51
N GLU A 107 -4.32 -2.59 18.54
CA GLU A 107 -4.55 -3.42 17.35
C GLU A 107 -5.37 -2.67 16.29
N GLN A 108 -6.29 -1.80 16.69
CA GLN A 108 -7.06 -0.98 15.78
C GLN A 108 -6.19 0.11 15.13
N ALA A 109 -5.33 0.77 15.91
CA ALA A 109 -4.40 1.77 15.39
C ALA A 109 -3.38 1.14 14.43
N GLU A 110 -2.84 -0.03 14.78
CA GLU A 110 -1.93 -0.81 13.93
C GLU A 110 -2.59 -1.13 12.60
N HIS A 111 -3.76 -1.77 12.62
CA HIS A 111 -4.50 -2.13 11.42
C HIS A 111 -4.81 -0.91 10.54
N SER A 112 -5.24 0.20 11.15
CA SER A 112 -5.62 1.42 10.43
C SER A 112 -4.43 2.11 9.78
N LEU A 113 -3.26 2.13 10.44
CA LEU A 113 -2.05 2.72 9.87
C LEU A 113 -1.47 1.86 8.73
N VAL A 114 -1.55 0.54 8.85
CA VAL A 114 -1.18 -0.37 7.76
C VAL A 114 -2.12 -0.19 6.56
N GLU A 115 -3.44 -0.19 6.79
CA GLU A 115 -4.45 0.03 5.74
C GLU A 115 -4.25 1.41 5.07
N ALA A 116 -3.97 2.47 5.84
CA ALA A 116 -3.66 3.80 5.31
C ALA A 116 -2.41 3.78 4.42
N SER A 117 -1.34 3.08 4.82
CA SER A 117 -0.11 2.95 4.03
C SER A 117 -0.38 2.29 2.67
N ILE A 118 -1.15 1.20 2.65
CA ILE A 118 -1.53 0.49 1.43
C ILE A 118 -2.38 1.39 0.52
N LEU A 119 -3.39 2.06 1.08
CA LEU A 119 -4.28 2.95 0.33
C LEU A 119 -3.52 4.15 -0.28
N CYS A 120 -2.55 4.72 0.44
CA CYS A 120 -1.69 5.78 -0.09
C CYS A 120 -0.74 5.30 -1.20
N HIS A 121 -0.50 3.99 -1.32
CA HIS A 121 0.23 3.40 -2.43
C HIS A 121 -0.65 3.11 -3.65
N ILE A 122 -1.94 2.82 -3.41
CA ILE A 122 -2.92 2.54 -4.47
C ILE A 122 -3.43 3.83 -5.11
N LEU A 123 -3.72 4.85 -4.30
CA LEU A 123 -4.38 6.06 -4.76
C LEU A 123 -3.38 6.99 -5.47
N PRO A 124 -3.72 7.52 -6.66
CA PRO A 124 -2.91 8.47 -7.38
C PRO A 124 -2.56 9.70 -6.53
N PRO A 125 -1.36 10.28 -6.72
CA PRO A 125 -0.94 11.50 -6.03
C PRO A 125 -1.98 12.63 -6.10
N GLU A 126 -2.68 12.76 -7.22
CA GLU A 126 -3.72 13.77 -7.45
C GLU A 126 -4.91 13.60 -6.51
N VAL A 127 -5.31 12.35 -6.26
CA VAL A 127 -6.39 12.02 -5.31
C VAL A 127 -5.97 12.34 -3.88
N LEU A 128 -4.75 11.96 -3.50
CA LEU A 128 -4.22 12.23 -2.16
C LEU A 128 -4.04 13.74 -1.91
N ARG A 129 -3.58 14.49 -2.91
CA ARG A 129 -3.53 15.97 -2.84
C ARG A 129 -4.91 16.59 -2.72
N TRP A 130 -5.90 16.06 -3.46
CA TRP A 130 -7.27 16.52 -3.36
C TRP A 130 -7.85 16.28 -1.95
N CYS A 131 -7.54 15.14 -1.34
CA CYS A 131 -7.90 14.81 0.04
C CYS A 131 -7.25 15.79 1.01
N ALA A 132 -5.93 15.97 0.93
CA ALA A 132 -5.17 16.87 1.80
C ALA A 132 -5.67 18.32 1.77
N ALA A 133 -6.07 18.81 0.59
CA ALA A 133 -6.57 20.17 0.43
C ALA A 133 -7.99 20.39 0.99
N ARG A 134 -8.71 19.31 1.34
CA ARG A 134 -10.12 19.34 1.79
C ARG A 134 -10.33 18.65 3.12
N GLU A 135 -9.31 18.05 3.70
CA GLU A 135 -9.37 17.50 5.05
C GLU A 135 -9.66 18.63 6.05
N THR A 136 -10.55 18.34 6.98
CA THR A 136 -10.76 19.14 8.18
C THR A 136 -10.70 18.23 9.39
N ASP A 137 -9.71 18.45 10.26
CA ASP A 137 -9.52 17.72 11.52
C ASP A 137 -9.50 16.18 11.41
N GLY A 138 -8.80 15.68 10.38
CA GLY A 138 -8.67 14.25 10.08
C GLY A 138 -9.87 13.66 9.34
N GLU A 139 -10.89 14.46 9.04
CA GLU A 139 -12.07 14.03 8.29
C GLU A 139 -12.01 14.46 6.83
N LEU A 140 -12.36 13.52 5.95
CA LEU A 140 -12.45 13.74 4.51
C LEU A 140 -13.90 13.99 4.07
N PRO A 141 -14.10 14.73 2.95
CA PRO A 141 -15.41 14.91 2.33
C PRO A 141 -16.16 13.60 2.11
N ASP A 142 -17.47 13.66 1.93
CA ASP A 142 -18.26 12.47 1.60
C ASP A 142 -17.93 11.91 0.19
N VAL A 143 -18.45 10.73 -0.08
CA VAL A 143 -18.21 10.01 -1.33
C VAL A 143 -18.78 10.77 -2.52
N ASP A 144 -19.92 11.43 -2.37
CA ASP A 144 -20.58 12.18 -3.44
C ASP A 144 -19.73 13.39 -3.86
N ALA A 145 -19.13 14.10 -2.89
CA ALA A 145 -18.21 15.19 -3.13
C ALA A 145 -16.92 14.70 -3.81
N PHE A 146 -16.36 13.57 -3.38
CA PHE A 146 -15.21 12.97 -4.03
C PHE A 146 -15.50 12.59 -5.50
N GLU A 147 -16.63 11.94 -5.72
CA GLU A 147 -17.06 11.51 -7.04
C GLU A 147 -17.22 12.70 -8.00
N ALA A 148 -17.99 13.72 -7.60
CA ALA A 148 -18.28 14.88 -8.44
C ALA A 148 -17.08 15.83 -8.65
N GLN A 149 -16.19 15.95 -7.66
CA GLN A 149 -15.15 16.97 -7.68
C GLN A 149 -13.76 16.43 -8.05
N CYS A 150 -13.53 15.13 -7.87
CA CYS A 150 -12.26 14.46 -8.16
C CYS A 150 -12.41 13.46 -9.32
N LEU A 151 -13.25 12.42 -9.17
CA LEU A 151 -13.34 11.35 -10.16
C LEU A 151 -13.94 11.81 -11.50
N ASP A 152 -14.99 12.62 -11.49
CA ASP A 152 -15.61 13.15 -12.72
C ASP A 152 -14.71 14.07 -13.54
N ARG A 153 -13.65 14.58 -12.91
CA ARG A 153 -12.66 15.45 -13.57
C ARG A 153 -11.42 14.70 -14.01
N ALA A 154 -11.26 13.45 -13.58
CA ALA A 154 -10.13 12.62 -13.94
C ALA A 154 -10.35 11.96 -15.30
N ASP A 155 -9.26 11.73 -16.02
CA ASP A 155 -9.27 10.98 -17.27
C ASP A 155 -9.49 9.48 -16.96
N PRO A 156 -10.56 8.84 -17.47
CA PRO A 156 -10.83 7.43 -17.24
C PRO A 156 -9.69 6.51 -17.65
N ASP A 157 -9.00 6.81 -18.75
CA ASP A 157 -7.92 5.97 -19.28
C ASP A 157 -6.72 6.01 -18.33
N VAL A 158 -6.38 7.20 -17.80
CA VAL A 158 -5.31 7.37 -16.81
C VAL A 158 -5.63 6.63 -15.50
N LEU A 159 -6.89 6.66 -15.07
CA LEU A 159 -7.33 5.95 -13.86
C LEU A 159 -7.25 4.43 -14.03
N GLU A 160 -7.61 3.92 -15.21
CA GLU A 160 -7.54 2.51 -15.56
C GLU A 160 -6.09 2.04 -15.65
N ASP A 161 -5.24 2.79 -16.37
CA ASP A 161 -3.81 2.50 -16.50
C ASP A 161 -3.13 2.43 -15.12
N ALA A 162 -3.42 3.38 -14.22
CA ALA A 162 -2.85 3.38 -12.87
C ALA A 162 -3.22 2.12 -12.06
N LEU A 163 -4.46 1.62 -12.16
CA LEU A 163 -4.85 0.37 -11.50
C LEU A 163 -4.20 -0.85 -12.15
N ASN A 164 -4.12 -0.88 -13.48
CA ASN A 164 -3.48 -1.95 -14.22
C ASN A 164 -1.98 -2.04 -13.90
N ASP A 165 -1.31 -0.90 -13.74
CA ASP A 165 0.10 -0.83 -13.33
C ASP A 165 0.32 -1.44 -11.94
N ILE A 166 -0.58 -1.18 -10.99
CA ILE A 166 -0.51 -1.78 -9.65
C ILE A 166 -0.67 -3.31 -9.74
N GLU A 167 -1.64 -3.80 -10.50
CA GLU A 167 -1.83 -5.25 -10.68
C GLU A 167 -0.64 -5.91 -11.38
N TYR A 168 -0.09 -5.23 -12.39
CA TYR A 168 1.10 -5.68 -13.10
C TYR A 168 2.32 -5.76 -12.19
N GLU A 169 2.64 -4.67 -11.47
CA GLU A 169 3.79 -4.62 -10.56
C GLU A 169 3.62 -5.58 -9.38
N SER A 170 2.41 -5.79 -8.87
CA SER A 170 2.12 -6.83 -7.86
C SER A 170 2.45 -8.25 -8.36
N ASN A 171 2.00 -8.58 -9.57
CA ASN A 171 2.25 -9.90 -10.16
C ASN A 171 3.73 -10.11 -10.49
N LYS A 172 4.39 -9.08 -11.01
CA LYS A 172 5.84 -9.07 -11.25
C LYS A 172 6.61 -9.21 -9.95
N ALA A 173 6.24 -8.46 -8.91
CA ALA A 173 6.90 -8.54 -7.61
C ALA A 173 6.81 -9.94 -6.99
N ARG A 174 5.66 -10.59 -7.12
CA ARG A 174 5.47 -11.99 -6.70
C ARG A 174 6.39 -12.95 -7.45
N ARG A 175 6.57 -12.77 -8.76
CA ARG A 175 7.49 -13.58 -9.58
C ARG A 175 8.94 -13.36 -9.17
N ASP A 176 9.34 -12.11 -9.01
CA ASP A 176 10.71 -11.74 -8.62
C ASP A 176 11.08 -12.30 -7.24
N LEU A 177 10.14 -12.25 -6.29
CA LEU A 177 10.33 -12.84 -4.95
C LEU A 177 10.45 -14.37 -4.99
N ILE A 178 9.61 -15.05 -5.78
CA ILE A 178 9.70 -16.50 -5.98
C ILE A 178 11.05 -16.86 -6.60
N GLU A 179 11.50 -16.14 -7.63
CA GLU A 179 12.75 -16.41 -8.30
C GLU A 179 13.96 -16.19 -7.35
N ALA A 180 13.96 -15.11 -6.57
CA ALA A 180 14.98 -14.85 -5.56
C ALA A 180 15.06 -15.99 -4.52
N ASN A 181 13.90 -16.43 -4.01
CA ASN A 181 13.82 -17.55 -3.07
C ASN A 181 14.27 -18.88 -3.68
N LEU A 182 13.90 -19.18 -4.93
CA LEU A 182 14.37 -20.38 -5.63
C LEU A 182 15.89 -20.37 -5.82
N ARG A 183 16.48 -19.23 -6.18
CA ARG A 183 17.95 -19.07 -6.28
C ARG A 183 18.63 -19.31 -4.93
N LEU A 184 18.05 -18.81 -3.84
CA LEU A 184 18.54 -19.06 -2.48
C LEU A 184 18.49 -20.56 -2.13
N VAL A 185 17.35 -21.22 -2.33
CA VAL A 185 17.18 -22.66 -2.05
C VAL A 185 18.20 -23.50 -2.82
N VAL A 186 18.37 -23.24 -4.12
CA VAL A 186 19.36 -23.95 -4.94
C VAL A 186 20.78 -23.72 -4.43
N SER A 187 21.11 -22.49 -3.99
CA SER A 187 22.44 -22.17 -3.43
C SER A 187 22.72 -22.93 -2.12
N VAL A 188 21.70 -23.09 -1.27
CA VAL A 188 21.79 -23.85 -0.02
C VAL A 188 21.91 -25.33 -0.32
N ALA A 189 21.05 -25.88 -1.19
CA ALA A 189 21.05 -27.29 -1.57
C ALA A 189 22.41 -27.74 -2.14
N LYS A 190 23.06 -26.89 -2.96
CA LYS A 190 24.41 -27.16 -3.48
C LYS A 190 25.47 -27.38 -2.40
N LYS A 191 25.34 -26.77 -1.21
CA LYS A 191 26.27 -26.99 -0.08
C LYS A 191 26.16 -28.40 0.53
N TYR A 192 25.07 -29.11 0.24
CA TYR A 192 24.80 -30.46 0.76
C TYR A 192 24.93 -31.56 -0.30
N VAL A 193 25.22 -31.21 -1.55
CA VAL A 193 25.51 -32.18 -2.62
C VAL A 193 26.82 -32.91 -2.29
N GLY A 194 26.76 -34.25 -2.21
CA GLY A 194 27.91 -35.10 -1.87
C GLY A 194 28.00 -35.55 -0.41
N ARG A 195 27.00 -35.25 0.43
CA ARG A 195 26.90 -35.74 1.83
C ARG A 195 25.95 -36.93 2.01
N GLY A 196 25.60 -37.63 0.93
CA GLY A 196 24.85 -38.89 0.97
C GLY A 196 23.35 -38.76 1.17
N MET A 197 22.71 -37.84 0.45
CA MET A 197 21.32 -38.03 0.01
C MET A 197 21.31 -38.74 -1.33
#